data_AF-A0A957Q176-F1
#
_entry.id   AF-A0A957Q176-F1
#
_cell.length_a   1.000
_cell.length_b   1.000
_cell.length_c   1.000
_cell.angle_alpha   90.00
_cell.angle_beta   90.00
_cell.angle_gamma   90.00
#
_symmetry.space_group_name_H-M   'P 1'
#
loop_
_entity.id
_entity.type
_entity.pdbx_description
1 polymer ?
#
loop_
_entity_poly.entity_id
_entity_poly.type
_entity_poly.pdbx_seq_one_letter_code
_entity_poly.pdbx_strand_id
1 'polypeptide(L)'
;LGYCNSEFIRVLHPTLTPVSLPAYEMGVRAAELLWMKLQGKDVDEQEVKICGQLYIRESCGAAEADRTQDLPDVGTTTRRQITE
;
A
#
# COMPACT_ATOMS: atom_id res chain seq x y z
N LEU A 1 -14.57 -4.25 -5.89
CA LEU A 1 -13.53 -4.13 -4.85
C LEU A 1 -12.21 -4.58 -5.44
N GLY A 2 -11.12 -3.87 -5.17
CA GLY A 2 -9.78 -4.18 -5.66
C GLY A 2 -8.80 -4.49 -4.53
N TYR A 3 -7.59 -4.88 -4.91
CA TYR A 3 -6.46 -5.10 -4.00
C TYR A 3 -5.24 -4.40 -4.58
N CYS A 4 -4.40 -3.81 -3.71
CA CYS A 4 -3.38 -2.82 -4.05
C CYS A 4 -4.00 -1.44 -4.34
N ASN A 5 -3.54 -0.39 -3.66
CA ASN A 5 -3.96 1.00 -3.89
C ASN A 5 -2.89 1.74 -4.70
N SER A 6 -2.66 1.32 -5.94
CA SER A 6 -1.70 2.00 -6.81
C SER A 6 -2.30 3.28 -7.39
N GLU A 7 -1.44 4.25 -7.75
CA GLU A 7 -1.88 5.50 -8.36
C GLU A 7 -2.70 5.31 -9.65
N PHE A 8 -2.46 4.23 -10.40
CA PHE A 8 -3.24 3.91 -11.60
C PHE A 8 -4.74 3.73 -11.32
N ILE A 9 -5.10 3.26 -10.13
CA ILE A 9 -6.49 2.98 -9.77
C ILE A 9 -7.30 4.28 -9.56
N ARG A 10 -6.61 5.41 -9.34
CA ARG A 10 -7.24 6.74 -9.21
C ARG A 10 -7.76 7.29 -10.54
N VAL A 11 -7.19 6.89 -11.68
CA VAL A 11 -7.59 7.40 -12.99
C VAL A 11 -8.72 6.60 -13.65
N LEU A 12 -9.22 5.57 -12.96
CA LEU A 12 -10.35 4.77 -13.42
C LEU A 12 -11.68 5.47 -13.11
N HIS A 13 -12.67 5.28 -13.99
CA HIS A 13 -14.04 5.75 -13.80
C HIS A 13 -15.04 4.58 -13.89
N PRO A 14 -15.84 4.31 -12.84
CA PRO A 14 -15.79 4.93 -11.51
C PRO A 14 -14.47 4.61 -10.78
N THR A 15 -14.03 5.49 -9.88
CA THR A 15 -12.78 5.24 -9.14
C THR A 15 -12.92 3.99 -8.27
N LEU A 16 -12.02 3.03 -8.49
CA LEU A 16 -12.07 1.74 -7.81
C LEU A 16 -11.76 1.88 -6.32
N THR A 17 -12.49 1.13 -5.48
CA THR A 17 -12.32 0.97 -4.02
C THR A 17 -11.37 -0.21 -3.71
N PRO A 18 -10.08 0.03 -3.38
CA PRO A 18 -9.13 -1.02 -3.05
C PRO A 18 -8.87 -1.17 -1.55
N VAL A 19 -8.39 -2.35 -1.15
CA VAL A 19 -7.59 -2.51 0.07
C VAL A 19 -6.13 -2.26 -0.28
N SER A 20 -5.44 -1.37 0.45
CA SER A 20 -4.02 -1.10 0.23
C SER A 20 -3.16 -2.28 0.66
N LEU A 21 -2.11 -2.49 -0.12
CA LEU A 21 -1.02 -3.39 0.21
C LEU A 21 0.20 -2.49 0.44
N PRO A 22 0.61 -2.25 1.70
CA PRO A 22 1.72 -1.34 2.04
C PRO A 22 3.08 -1.95 1.66
N ALA A 23 3.31 -2.10 0.35
CA ALA A 23 4.45 -2.82 -0.22
C ALA A 23 5.80 -2.22 0.18
N TYR A 24 5.87 -0.89 0.36
CA TYR A 24 7.07 -0.22 0.85
C TYR A 24 7.44 -0.70 2.26
N GLU A 25 6.49 -0.67 3.20
CA GLU A 25 6.72 -1.14 4.57
C GLU A 25 7.04 -2.63 4.60
N MET A 26 6.33 -3.44 3.81
CA MET A 26 6.63 -4.86 3.65
C MET A 26 8.07 -5.10 3.18
N GLY A 27 8.55 -4.33 2.19
CA GLY A 27 9.92 -4.43 1.69
C GLY A 27 10.96 -4.04 2.73
N VAL A 28 10.72 -2.94 3.45
CA VAL A 28 11.61 -2.49 4.55
C VAL A 28 11.71 -3.55 5.64
N ARG A 29 10.57 -4.08 6.11
CA ARG A 29 10.55 -5.14 7.14
C ARG A 29 11.20 -6.42 6.66
N ALA A 30 10.99 -6.82 5.40
CA ALA A 30 11.65 -7.99 4.83
C ALA A 30 13.17 -7.83 4.79
N ALA A 31 13.66 -6.64 4.42
CA ALA A 31 15.09 -6.34 4.42
C ALA A 31 15.69 -6.33 5.83
N GLU A 32 14.98 -5.76 6.82
CA GLU A 32 15.39 -5.79 8.23
C GLU A 32 15.50 -7.22 8.76
N LEU A 33 14.48 -8.06 8.50
CA LEU A 33 14.48 -9.46 8.91
C LEU A 33 15.62 -10.24 8.26
N LEU A 34 15.85 -10.03 6.96
CA LEU A 34 16.97 -10.65 6.24
C LEU A 34 18.31 -10.21 6.84
N TRP A 35 18.47 -8.92 7.14
CA TRP A 35 19.69 -8.41 7.77
C TRP A 35 19.94 -9.07 9.13
N MET A 36 18.90 -9.23 9.96
CA MET A 36 19.01 -9.93 11.24
C MET A 36 19.44 -11.40 11.08
N LYS A 37 18.87 -12.12 10.10
CA LYS A 37 19.26 -13.50 9.77
C LYS A 37 20.73 -13.60 9.38
N LEU A 38 21.21 -12.66 8.56
CA LEU A 38 22.62 -12.62 8.13
C LEU A 38 23.58 -12.38 9.30
N GLN A 39 23.12 -11.76 10.39
CA GLN A 39 23.89 -11.58 11.63
C GLN A 39 23.80 -12.77 12.59
N GLY A 40 23.16 -13.88 12.17
CA GLY A 40 22.97 -15.07 13.01
C GLY A 40 21.95 -14.87 14.14
N LYS A 41 21.09 -13.85 14.05
CA LYS A 41 19.96 -13.69 14.98
C LYS A 41 18.85 -14.65 14.60
N ASP A 42 18.25 -15.29 15.61
CA ASP A 42 17.08 -16.11 15.41
C ASP A 42 15.84 -15.21 15.26
N VAL A 43 15.26 -15.21 14.07
CA VAL A 43 14.08 -14.41 13.69
C VAL A 43 13.05 -15.27 12.95
N ASP A 44 13.21 -16.60 12.94
CA ASP A 44 12.35 -17.50 12.16
C ASP A 44 10.92 -17.64 12.73
N GLU A 45 10.69 -17.21 13.97
CA GLU A 45 9.37 -17.31 14.63
C GLU A 45 8.53 -16.01 14.60
N GLN A 46 9.04 -14.91 14.05
CA GLN A 46 8.30 -13.63 14.04
C GLN A 46 7.48 -13.44 12.75
N GLU A 47 6.22 -13.88 12.76
CA GLU A 47 5.23 -13.41 11.78
C GLU A 47 4.97 -11.90 12.02
N VAL A 48 5.46 -11.06 11.10
CA VAL A 48 5.19 -9.62 11.14
C VAL A 48 3.94 -9.31 10.31
N LYS A 49 2.85 -8.93 10.99
CA LYS A 49 1.60 -8.51 10.35
C LYS A 49 1.67 -7.04 10.00
N ILE A 50 1.55 -6.73 8.72
CA ILE A 50 1.50 -5.36 8.20
C ILE A 50 0.09 -5.11 7.68
N CYS A 51 -0.64 -4.23 8.35
CA CYS A 51 -2.04 -3.98 8.06
C CYS A 51 -2.20 -2.99 6.91
N GLY A 52 -2.94 -3.42 5.89
CA GLY A 52 -3.47 -2.53 4.87
C GLY A 52 -4.66 -1.70 5.37
N GLN A 53 -5.09 -0.76 4.55
CA GLN A 53 -6.23 0.12 4.78
C GLN A 53 -7.23 -0.03 3.63
N LEU A 54 -8.53 -0.03 3.95
CA LEU A 54 -9.59 0.05 2.92
C LEU A 54 -9.80 1.50 2.48
N TYR A 55 -9.77 1.74 1.17
CA TYR A 55 -9.99 3.06 0.56
C TYR A 55 -11.37 3.08 -0.12
N ILE A 56 -12.34 3.71 0.54
CA ILE A 56 -13.73 3.83 0.09
C ILE A 56 -13.82 4.90 -1.01
N ARG A 57 -14.25 4.48 -2.21
CA ARG A 57 -14.37 5.31 -3.42
C ARG A 57 -15.68 4.97 -4.17
N GLU A 58 -15.78 5.33 -5.44
CA GLU A 58 -17.02 5.29 -6.23
C GLU A 58 -17.46 3.89 -6.65
N SER A 59 -16.54 2.92 -6.76
CA SER A 59 -16.87 1.56 -7.21
C SER A 59 -17.52 0.68 -6.13
N CYS A 60 -18.02 1.26 -5.05
CA CYS A 60 -18.74 0.56 -3.99
C CYS A 60 -20.01 1.33 -3.63
N GLY A 61 -21.03 0.65 -3.09
CA GLY A 61 -22.30 1.27 -2.73
C GLY A 61 -22.29 2.07 -1.42
N ALA A 62 -21.12 2.50 -0.94
CA ALA A 62 -21.01 3.32 0.26
C ALA A 62 -21.52 4.75 0.01
N ALA A 63 -21.94 5.45 1.06
CA ALA A 63 -22.37 6.83 0.93
C ALA A 63 -21.17 7.73 0.60
N GLU A 64 -21.43 8.87 -0.05
CA GLU A 64 -20.38 9.85 -0.36
C GLU A 64 -19.67 10.38 0.89
N ALA A 65 -20.38 10.44 2.03
CA ALA A 65 -19.83 10.82 3.32
C ALA A 65 -18.80 9.82 3.89
N ASP A 66 -18.82 8.56 3.42
CA ASP A 66 -17.92 7.51 3.88
C ASP A 66 -16.63 7.43 3.04
N ARG A 67 -16.49 8.25 1.99
CA ARG A 67 -15.33 8.22 1.09
C ARG A 67 -14.05 8.59 1.83
N THR A 68 -12.99 7.82 1.58
CA THR A 68 -11.69 8.04 2.22
C THR A 68 -10.98 9.24 1.58
N GLN A 69 -10.47 10.16 2.41
CA GLN A 69 -9.56 11.21 1.93
C GLN A 69 -8.24 10.58 1.54
N ASP A 70 -7.83 10.78 0.28
CA ASP A 70 -6.84 9.91 -0.34
C ASP A 70 -5.72 10.72 -0.99
N LEU A 71 -4.57 10.80 -0.32
CA LEU A 71 -3.34 11.45 -0.80
C LEU A 71 -2.52 10.51 -1.69
N PRO A 72 -1.78 11.02 -2.68
CA PRO A 72 -0.92 10.20 -3.54
C PRO A 72 0.03 9.31 -2.72
N ASP A 73 0.10 8.02 -3.05
CA ASP A 73 0.99 7.08 -2.37
C ASP A 73 2.41 7.21 -2.93
N VAL A 74 3.34 7.70 -2.11
CA VAL A 74 4.76 7.87 -2.45
C VAL A 74 5.42 6.57 -2.92
N GLY A 75 4.94 5.41 -2.45
CA GLY A 75 5.47 4.09 -2.82
C GLY A 75 5.01 3.60 -4.20
N THR A 76 3.92 4.15 -4.73
CA THR A 76 3.37 3.77 -6.06
C THR A 76 3.35 4.90 -7.07
N THR A 77 3.63 6.13 -6.63
CA THR A 77 3.79 7.30 -7.49
C THR A 77 5.01 7.11 -8.40
N THR A 78 4.82 7.34 -9.70
CA THR A 78 5.90 7.20 -10.68
C THR A 78 6.99 8.23 -10.40
N ARG A 79 8.23 7.77 -10.19
CA ARG A 79 9.40 8.61 -9.85
C ARG A 79 9.82 9.61 -10.94
N ARG A 80 9.10 9.72 -12.05
CA ARG A 80 9.38 10.69 -13.11
C ARG A 80 8.69 12.00 -12.80
N GLN A 81 9.31 12.87 -12.00
CA GLN A 81 9.35 14.34 -12.14
C GLN A 81 10.45 14.91 -11.22
N ILE A 82 11.71 14.59 -11.51
CA ILE A 82 12.89 15.36 -11.06
C ILE A 82 13.89 15.38 -12.21
N THR A 83 13.47 15.93 -13.33
CA THR A 83 14.36 16.44 -14.38
C THR A 83 13.57 17.52 -15.11
N GLU A 84 13.66 18.74 -14.59
CA GLU A 84 13.91 20.01 -15.30
C GLU A 84 13.96 21.16 -14.28
#